data_AF-A0A9E5PIR5-F1
#
_entry.id   AF-A0A9E5PIR5-F1
#
_cell.length_a   1.000
_cell.length_b   1.000
_cell.length_c   1.000
_cell.angle_alpha   90.00
_cell.angle_beta   90.00
_cell.angle_gamma   90.00
#
_symmetry.space_group_name_H-M   'P 1'
#
loop_
_entity.id
_entity.type
_entity.pdbx_description
1 polymer ?
#
loop_
_entity_poly.entity_id
_entity_poly.type
_entity_poly.pdbx_seq_one_letter_code
_entity_poly.pdbx_strand_id
1 'polypeptide(L)'
;MGKRKRPAKGGISSPLDKARDELYSHILRCGVLQAQDEHQREWFDDTIEYMAERYPALSESELTNLRRLGEQYCQPVIRRSPTVGATN
;
A
#
# COMPACT_ATOMS: atom_id res chain seq x y z
N MET A 1 1.16 36.88 18.38
CA MET A 1 0.06 35.90 18.21
C MET A 1 0.01 35.48 16.75
N GLY A 2 -0.15 34.19 16.45
CA GLY A 2 -0.29 33.71 15.07
C GLY A 2 0.38 32.37 14.79
N LYS A 3 0.13 31.35 15.61
CA LYS A 3 0.52 29.98 15.25
C LYS A 3 -0.35 29.57 14.04
N ARG A 4 0.25 29.59 12.84
CA ARG A 4 -0.38 29.08 11.62
C ARG A 4 -0.66 27.58 11.81
N LYS A 5 -1.88 27.25 12.23
CA LYS A 5 -2.42 25.89 12.17
C LYS A 5 -2.42 25.49 10.70
N ARG A 6 -1.49 24.61 10.31
CA ARG A 6 -1.56 23.91 9.01
C ARG A 6 -2.93 23.23 8.99
N PRO A 7 -3.77 23.43 7.96
CA PRO A 7 -5.01 22.68 7.87
C PRO A 7 -4.61 21.21 7.80
N ALA A 8 -4.91 20.46 8.86
CA ALA A 8 -4.85 19.01 8.80
C ALA A 8 -5.73 18.64 7.62
N LYS A 9 -5.13 18.02 6.60
CA LYS A 9 -5.84 17.52 5.43
C LYS A 9 -6.66 16.30 5.85
N GLY A 10 -7.64 16.53 6.71
CA GLY A 10 -8.74 15.62 7.03
C GLY A 10 -9.78 15.69 5.91
N GLY A 11 -9.32 15.60 4.67
CA GLY A 11 -10.21 15.38 3.54
C GLY A 11 -10.69 13.96 3.66
N ILE A 12 -12.01 13.78 3.70
CA ILE A 12 -12.75 12.52 3.66
C ILE A 12 -11.91 11.45 2.95
N SER A 13 -11.21 10.59 3.71
CA SER A 13 -10.43 9.52 3.11
C SER A 13 -11.41 8.66 2.34
N SER A 14 -11.23 8.55 1.02
CA SER A 14 -12.10 7.73 0.19
C SER A 14 -12.11 6.30 0.73
N PRO A 15 -13.16 5.50 0.46
CA PRO A 15 -13.15 4.08 0.83
C PRO A 15 -11.86 3.37 0.38
N LEU A 16 -11.34 3.74 -0.79
CA LEU A 16 -10.07 3.24 -1.32
C LEU A 16 -8.86 3.67 -0.47
N ASP A 17 -8.79 4.93 -0.04
CA ASP A 17 -7.70 5.40 0.83
C ASP A 17 -7.68 4.63 2.16
N LYS A 18 -8.87 4.38 2.75
CA LYS A 18 -8.99 3.61 3.99
C LYS A 18 -8.57 2.15 3.79
N ALA A 19 -9.04 1.51 2.72
CA ALA A 19 -8.67 0.14 2.39
C ALA A 19 -7.16 0.00 2.15
N ARG A 20 -6.53 0.99 1.49
CA ARG A 20 -5.08 1.03 1.29
C ARG A 20 -4.32 1.14 2.61
N ASP A 21 -4.69 2.08 3.46
CA ASP A 21 -4.00 2.29 4.74
C ASP A 21 -4.18 1.06 5.66
N GLU A 22 -5.34 0.39 5.59
CA GLU A 22 -5.61 -0.85 6.30
C GLU A 22 -4.79 -2.04 5.75
N LEU A 23 -4.67 -2.18 4.42
CA LEU A 23 -3.83 -3.19 3.79
C LEU A 23 -2.37 -3.04 4.23
N TYR A 24 -1.83 -1.82 4.23
CA TYR A 24 -0.46 -1.57 4.70
C TYR A 24 -0.29 -1.93 6.18
N SER A 25 -1.31 -1.64 7.00
CA SER A 25 -1.30 -2.04 8.41
C SER A 25 -1.33 -3.56 8.60
N HIS A 26 -1.97 -4.31 7.70
CA HIS A 26 -1.94 -5.77 7.70
C HIS A 26 -0.57 -6.31 7.27
N ILE A 27 0.00 -5.78 6.18
CA ILE A 27 1.35 -6.15 5.71
C ILE A 27 2.39 -5.98 6.82
N LEU A 28 2.35 -4.85 7.54
CA LEU A 28 3.30 -4.54 8.60
C LEU A 28 3.12 -5.40 9.86
N ARG A 29 1.88 -5.76 10.22
CA ARG A 29 1.59 -6.57 11.43
C ARG A 29 1.86 -8.06 11.22
N CYS A 30 1.52 -8.58 10.05
CA CYS A 30 1.66 -10.01 9.73
C CYS A 30 3.08 -10.38 9.28
N GLY A 31 3.91 -9.40 8.91
CA GLY A 31 5.30 -9.68 8.50
C GLY A 31 5.41 -10.40 7.16
N VAL A 32 4.38 -10.30 6.30
CA VAL A 32 4.33 -10.93 4.96
C VAL A 32 5.55 -10.58 4.10
N LEU A 33 6.21 -9.45 4.36
CA LEU A 33 7.47 -9.04 3.75
C LEU A 33 8.61 -10.08 3.86
N GLN A 34 8.57 -10.97 4.87
CA GLN A 34 9.57 -12.01 5.10
C GLN A 34 9.12 -13.39 4.62
N ALA A 35 7.88 -13.53 4.16
CA ALA A 35 7.35 -14.80 3.67
C ALA A 35 7.90 -15.13 2.26
N GLN A 36 7.87 -16.41 1.88
CA GLN A 36 8.20 -16.85 0.52
C GLN A 36 7.15 -16.34 -0.48
N ASP A 37 7.54 -16.13 -1.74
CA ASP A 37 6.66 -15.59 -2.79
C ASP A 37 5.31 -16.30 -2.90
N GLU A 38 5.28 -17.63 -2.75
CA GLU A 38 4.04 -18.42 -2.83
C GLU A 38 3.08 -18.08 -1.68
N HIS A 39 3.57 -18.09 -0.44
CA HIS A 39 2.79 -17.68 0.73
C HIS A 39 2.41 -16.19 0.70
N GLN A 40 3.25 -15.32 0.11
CA GLN A 40 2.87 -13.92 -0.07
C GLN A 40 1.67 -13.79 -1.00
N ARG A 41 1.63 -14.56 -2.10
CA ARG A 41 0.52 -14.55 -3.06
C ARG A 41 -0.77 -15.05 -2.42
N GLU A 42 -0.74 -16.20 -1.76
CA GLU A 42 -1.90 -16.75 -1.05
C GLU A 42 -2.43 -15.75 0.00
N TRP A 43 -1.52 -15.15 0.77
CA TRP A 43 -1.90 -14.13 1.74
C TRP A 43 -2.56 -12.91 1.08
N PHE A 44 -2.07 -12.46 -0.07
CA PHE A 44 -2.67 -11.36 -0.82
C PHE A 44 -4.02 -11.74 -1.44
N ASP A 45 -4.21 -12.98 -1.90
CA ASP A 45 -5.49 -13.48 -2.37
C ASP A 45 -6.54 -13.40 -1.25
N ASP A 46 -6.25 -14.01 -0.11
CA ASP A 46 -7.13 -14.01 1.07
C ASP A 46 -7.40 -12.59 1.59
N THR A 47 -6.36 -11.75 1.64
CA THR A 47 -6.49 -10.38 2.15
C THR A 47 -7.34 -9.52 1.22
N ILE A 48 -7.24 -9.68 -0.11
CA ILE A 48 -8.05 -8.91 -1.05
C ILE A 48 -9.51 -9.37 -1.02
N GLU A 49 -9.77 -10.66 -0.84
CA GLU A 49 -11.13 -11.18 -0.59
C GLU A 49 -11.73 -10.55 0.67
N TYR A 50 -10.99 -10.53 1.77
CA TYR A 50 -11.40 -9.83 2.99
C TYR A 50 -11.68 -8.33 2.75
N MET A 51 -10.84 -7.65 1.97
CA MET A 51 -11.06 -6.23 1.64
C MET A 51 -12.33 -6.01 0.80
N ALA A 52 -12.67 -6.95 -0.09
CA ALA A 52 -13.89 -6.90 -0.89
C ALA A 52 -15.15 -6.98 0.00
N GLU A 53 -15.17 -7.89 0.97
CA GLU A 53 -16.26 -8.01 1.94
C GLU A 53 -16.36 -6.79 2.86
N ARG A 54 -15.21 -6.30 3.32
CA ARG A 54 -15.08 -5.17 4.25
C ARG A 54 -15.50 -3.84 3.61
N TYR A 55 -15.16 -3.65 2.34
CA TYR A 55 -15.38 -2.43 1.57
C TYR A 55 -16.22 -2.73 0.32
N PRO A 56 -17.53 -3.04 0.47
CA PRO A 56 -18.41 -3.40 -0.65
C PRO A 56 -18.66 -2.25 -1.64
N ALA A 57 -18.23 -1.03 -1.28
CA ALA A 57 -18.27 0.14 -2.15
C ALA A 57 -17.11 0.19 -3.16
N LEU A 58 -16.09 -0.67 -3.01
CA LEU A 58 -14.98 -0.77 -3.95
C LEU A 58 -15.39 -1.62 -5.15
N SER A 59 -15.09 -1.13 -6.34
CA SER A 59 -15.17 -1.89 -7.56
C SER A 59 -14.06 -2.95 -7.65
N GLU A 60 -14.26 -3.98 -8.46
CA GLU A 60 -13.23 -4.99 -8.76
C GLU A 60 -11.93 -4.35 -9.29
N SER A 61 -12.05 -3.25 -10.04
CA SER A 61 -10.89 -2.50 -10.54
C SER A 61 -10.09 -1.83 -9.43
N GLU A 62 -10.78 -1.31 -8.40
CA GLU A 62 -10.16 -0.70 -7.22
C GLU A 62 -9.50 -1.75 -6.33
N LEU A 63 -10.12 -2.91 -6.16
CA LEU A 63 -9.53 -4.05 -5.44
C LEU A 63 -8.29 -4.59 -6.16
N THR A 64 -8.33 -4.70 -7.49
CA THR A 64 -7.17 -5.07 -8.32
C THR A 64 -6.04 -4.06 -8.15
N ASN A 65 -6.36 -2.76 -8.19
CA ASN A 65 -5.38 -1.70 -7.96
C ASN A 65 -4.81 -1.76 -6.54
N LEU A 66 -5.65 -2.03 -5.54
CA LEU A 66 -5.26 -2.18 -4.14
C LEU A 66 -4.25 -3.32 -3.98
N ARG A 67 -4.47 -4.47 -4.61
CA ARG A 67 -3.53 -5.59 -4.65
C ARG A 67 -2.18 -5.17 -5.23
N ARG A 68 -2.20 -4.56 -6.42
CA ARG A 68 -0.99 -4.10 -7.10
C ARG A 68 -0.17 -3.12 -6.24
N LEU A 69 -0.85 -2.20 -5.55
CA LEU A 69 -0.21 -1.26 -4.63
C LEU A 69 0.44 -1.97 -3.42
N GLY A 70 -0.21 -3.02 -2.90
CA GLY A 70 0.33 -3.85 -1.83
C GLY A 70 1.57 -4.63 -2.26
N GLU A 71 1.50 -5.31 -3.41
CA GLU A 71 2.64 -6.05 -3.97
C GLU A 71 3.83 -5.12 -4.23
N GLN A 72 3.59 -3.95 -4.82
CA GLN A 72 4.64 -2.95 -5.06
C GLN A 72 5.25 -2.43 -3.74
N TYR A 73 4.45 -2.32 -2.69
CA TYR A 73 4.94 -1.92 -1.37
C TYR A 73 5.89 -2.97 -0.77
N CYS A 74 5.66 -4.25 -1.05
CA CYS A 74 6.52 -5.35 -0.63
C CYS A 74 7.83 -5.45 -1.45
N GLN A 75 7.88 -4.86 -2.65
CA GLN A 75 9.08 -4.87 -3.47
C GLN A 75 10.20 -4.03 -2.85
N PRO A 76 11.47 -4.49 -2.90
CA PRO A 76 12.59 -3.70 -2.42
C PRO A 76 12.66 -2.38 -3.20
N VAL A 77 12.80 -1.26 -2.48
CA VAL A 77 13.07 0.05 -3.11
C VAL A 77 14.43 -0.05 -3.80
N ILE A 78 14.41 -0.32 -5.11
CA ILE A 78 15.62 -0.28 -5.93
C ILE A 78 16.11 1.17 -5.91
N ARG A 79 17.06 1.47 -5.02
CA ARG A 79 17.81 2.72 -5.10
C ARG A 79 18.60 2.64 -6.39
N ARG A 80 18.11 3.31 -7.43
CA ARG A 80 18.89 3.55 -8.64
C ARG A 80 20.19 4.21 -8.17
N SER A 81 21.29 3.46 -8.24
CA SER A 81 22.61 3.99 -7.94
C SER A 81 22.78 5.27 -8.75
N PRO A 82 23.23 6.39 -8.17
CA PRO A 82 23.64 7.51 -8.98
C PRO A 82 24.84 6.99 -9.77
N THR A 83 24.64 6.73 -11.07
CA THR A 83 25.75 6.60 -12.00
C THR A 83 26.51 7.92 -11.92
N VAL A 84 27.53 7.98 -11.06
CA VAL A 84 28.50 9.06 -11.06
C VAL A 84 29.31 8.87 -12.33
N GLY A 85 28.80 9.46 -13.41
CA GLY A 85 29.52 9.58 -14.66
C GLY A 85 30.65 10.58 -14.45
N ALA A 86 31.82 10.04 -14.16
CA ALA A 86 33.09 10.73 -14.37
C ALA A 86 33.25 11.02 -15.87
N THR A 87 33.08 12.28 -16.24
CA THR A 87 33.57 12.90 -17.48
C THR A 87 33.65 14.40 -17.17
N ASN A 88 34.73 15.16 -17.34
CA ASN A 88 36.02 14.99 -17.99
C ASN A 88 36.94 16.08 -17.42
#